data_AF-A0AAN7Y2C5-F1
#
_entry.id   AF-A0AAN7Y2C5-F1
#
_cell.length_a   1.000
_cell.length_b   1.000
_cell.length_c   1.000
_cell.angle_alpha   90.00
_cell.angle_beta   90.00
_cell.angle_gamma   90.00
#
_symmetry.space_group_name_H-M   'P 1'
#
loop_
_entity.id
_entity.type
_entity.pdbx_description
1 polymer ?
#
loop_
_entity_poly.entity_id
_entity_poly.type
_entity_poly.pdbx_seq_one_letter_code
_entity_poly.pdbx_strand_id
1 'polypeptide(L)'
;MIRWIVLLSVSQHVISAAFDYIYEEHTFMDPEDVLSVSIPLEEPQRPLLGATLVLPCYFKDHTVPDPGAPTTAPLAHRIKWSHVTKEKVTTILVALEGQVLITEGYLDRVHLVGYPMTSTDASLKISEAAVQ
;
A
#
# COMPACT_ATOMS: atom_id res chain seq x y z
N MET A 1 27.14 39.90 40.79
CA MET A 1 26.37 40.04 39.52
C MET A 1 26.27 38.65 38.90
N ILE A 2 25.13 37.97 39.08
CA ILE A 2 24.91 36.60 38.62
C ILE A 2 24.24 36.66 37.25
N ARG A 3 24.92 36.15 36.22
CA ARG A 3 24.41 36.14 34.84
C ARG A 3 23.69 34.81 34.61
N TRP A 4 22.36 34.85 34.66
CA TRP A 4 21.51 33.71 34.29
C TRP A 4 21.58 33.54 32.78
N ILE A 5 22.17 32.45 32.29
CA ILE A 5 22.07 32.06 30.90
C ILE A 5 20.82 31.20 30.79
N VAL A 6 19.76 31.79 30.26
CA VAL A 6 18.54 31.08 29.89
C VAL A 6 18.85 30.31 28.60
N LEU A 7 19.00 29.00 28.71
CA LEU A 7 19.03 28.09 27.57
C LEU A 7 17.60 27.92 27.04
N LEU A 8 17.26 28.70 26.02
CA LEU A 8 16.09 28.48 25.17
C LEU A 8 16.37 27.25 24.28
N SER A 9 16.11 26.06 24.81
CA SER A 9 16.16 24.82 24.05
C SER A 9 14.84 24.63 23.32
N VAL A 10 14.89 24.86 22.01
CA VAL A 10 13.92 24.57 20.95
C VAL A 10 12.96 23.44 21.34
N SER A 11 11.68 23.78 21.48
CA SER A 11 10.60 22.79 21.54
C SER A 11 10.51 22.08 20.20
N GLN A 12 10.89 20.79 20.15
CA GLN A 12 10.53 19.94 19.03
C GLN A 12 9.01 19.97 18.85
N HIS A 13 8.56 20.46 17.70
CA HIS A 13 7.20 20.23 17.24
C HIS A 13 7.09 18.74 16.89
N VAL A 14 6.69 17.92 17.85
CA VAL A 14 6.22 16.57 17.56
C VAL A 14 4.83 16.74 16.93
N ILE A 15 4.79 16.82 15.61
CA ILE A 15 3.54 16.67 14.87
C ILE A 15 3.19 15.19 14.94
N SER A 16 2.41 14.81 15.96
CA SER A 16 1.79 13.50 16.05
C SER A 16 0.45 13.56 15.31
N ALA A 17 0.40 12.98 14.11
CA ALA A 17 -0.87 12.72 13.44
C ALA A 17 -1.42 11.40 13.99
N ALA A 18 -2.46 11.47 14.83
CA ALA A 18 -3.31 10.33 15.09
C ALA A 18 -4.34 10.28 13.95
N PHE A 19 -4.28 9.25 13.12
CA PHE A 19 -5.40 8.93 12.24
C PHE A 19 -6.50 8.38 13.14
N ASP A 20 -7.48 9.22 13.44
CA ASP A 20 -8.76 8.78 13.99
C ASP A 20 -9.39 7.91 12.89
N TYR A 21 -9.38 6.59 13.09
CA TYR A 21 -10.16 5.70 12.27
C TYR A 21 -11.61 6.01 12.57
N ILE A 22 -12.20 6.94 11.82
CA ILE A 22 -13.64 7.07 11.74
C ILE A 22 -14.12 5.73 11.19
N TYR A 23 -14.58 4.87 12.10
CA TYR A 23 -15.50 3.79 11.78
C TYR A 23 -16.77 4.48 11.27
N GLU A 24 -16.78 4.80 9.98
CA GLU A 24 -18.01 5.10 9.28
C GLU A 24 -18.90 3.87 9.42
N GLU A 25 -19.95 3.98 10.24
CA GLU A 25 -21.13 3.12 10.15
C GLU A 25 -21.63 3.18 8.71
N HIS A 26 -21.24 2.23 7.87
CA HIS A 26 -21.85 2.03 6.56
C HIS A 26 -22.02 0.55 6.26
N THR A 27 -23.27 0.13 6.48
CA THR A 27 -23.97 -0.99 5.83
C THR A 27 -23.50 -2.41 6.16
N PHE A 28 -24.47 -3.21 6.59
CA PHE A 28 -24.42 -4.63 6.91
C PHE A 28 -24.20 -5.50 5.64
N MET A 29 -23.18 -5.22 4.84
CA MET A 29 -22.70 -6.15 3.81
C MET A 29 -21.42 -6.80 4.31
N ASP A 30 -21.30 -8.11 4.13
CA ASP A 30 -20.05 -8.81 4.37
C ASP A 30 -18.97 -8.14 3.50
N PRO A 31 -17.81 -7.70 4.04
CA PRO A 31 -16.74 -7.12 3.22
C PRO A 31 -16.32 -8.01 2.05
N GLU A 32 -16.51 -9.32 2.17
CA GLU A 32 -16.29 -10.30 1.10
C GLU A 32 -17.31 -10.19 -0.06
N ASP A 33 -18.51 -9.65 0.19
CA ASP A 33 -19.53 -9.41 -0.85
C ASP A 33 -19.21 -8.17 -1.71
N VAL A 34 -18.35 -7.27 -1.23
CA VAL A 34 -18.00 -6.02 -1.93
C VAL A 34 -16.74 -6.17 -2.78
N LEU A 35 -15.69 -6.79 -2.23
CA LEU A 35 -14.40 -6.94 -2.89
C LEU A 35 -13.87 -8.36 -2.70
N SER A 36 -13.65 -9.08 -3.81
CA SER A 36 -13.02 -10.40 -3.74
C SER A 36 -11.58 -10.36 -4.26
N VAL A 37 -10.67 -11.04 -3.56
CA VAL A 37 -9.23 -11.07 -3.89
C VAL A 37 -8.80 -12.48 -4.27
N SER A 38 -7.95 -12.62 -5.28
CA SER A 38 -7.33 -13.89 -5.66
C SER A 38 -5.80 -13.78 -5.75
N ILE A 39 -5.13 -14.77 -5.15
CA ILE A 39 -3.67 -14.88 -5.11
C ILE A 39 -3.32 -16.31 -5.56
N PRO A 40 -3.06 -16.53 -6.87
CA PRO A 40 -2.79 -17.86 -7.41
C PRO A 40 -1.34 -18.28 -7.13
N LEU A 41 -1.01 -18.51 -5.85
CA LEU A 41 0.28 -19.03 -5.40
C LEU A 41 0.07 -20.38 -4.71
N GLU A 42 0.61 -21.45 -5.31
CA GLU A 42 0.51 -22.81 -4.76
C GLU A 42 1.55 -23.06 -3.64
N GLU A 43 2.74 -22.46 -3.75
CA GLU A 43 3.85 -22.69 -2.83
C GLU A 43 4.58 -21.39 -2.43
N PRO A 44 5.32 -21.39 -1.31
CA PRO A 44 6.20 -20.29 -0.93
C PRO A 44 7.25 -20.03 -2.03
N GLN A 45 7.34 -18.78 -2.46
CA GLN A 45 8.25 -18.39 -3.52
C GLN A 45 9.70 -18.39 -3.01
N ARG A 46 10.59 -19.06 -3.75
CA ARG A 46 12.04 -19.15 -3.45
C ARG A 46 12.87 -18.76 -4.67
N PRO A 47 12.83 -17.48 -5.09
CA PRO A 47 13.60 -17.01 -6.22
C PRO A 47 15.11 -17.16 -5.96
N LEU A 48 15.87 -17.37 -7.04
CA LEU A 48 17.33 -17.32 -7.00
C LEU A 48 17.80 -15.87 -6.82
N LEU A 49 19.00 -15.68 -6.26
CA LEU A 49 19.64 -14.36 -6.22
C LEU A 49 19.79 -13.80 -7.64
N GLY A 50 19.46 -12.52 -7.83
CA GLY A 50 19.46 -11.84 -9.12
C GLY A 50 18.25 -12.14 -10.01
N ALA A 51 17.33 -13.01 -9.60
CA ALA A 51 16.11 -13.27 -10.35
C ALA A 51 15.06 -12.18 -10.13
N THR A 52 14.15 -12.06 -11.09
CA THR A 52 12.91 -11.29 -10.91
C THR A 52 11.83 -12.21 -10.34
N LEU A 53 11.16 -11.76 -9.28
CA LEU A 53 9.99 -12.41 -8.70
C LEU A 53 8.73 -11.64 -9.07
N VAL A 54 7.66 -12.34 -9.44
CA VAL A 54 6.32 -11.76 -9.61
C VAL A 54 5.39 -12.42 -8.60
N LEU A 55 4.75 -11.61 -7.76
CA LEU A 55 3.72 -12.01 -6.81
C LEU A 55 2.35 -11.64 -7.39
N PRO A 56 1.57 -12.62 -7.89
CA PRO A 56 0.28 -12.35 -8.50
C PRO A 56 -0.75 -11.96 -7.44
N CYS A 57 -1.54 -10.93 -7.72
CA CYS A 57 -2.65 -10.51 -6.87
C CYS A 57 -3.70 -9.81 -7.74
N TYR A 58 -4.93 -10.32 -7.71
CA TYR A 58 -6.04 -9.76 -8.47
C TYR A 58 -7.20 -9.49 -7.55
N PHE A 59 -8.02 -8.50 -7.88
CA PHE A 59 -9.27 -8.27 -7.16
C PHE A 59 -10.43 -7.98 -8.11
N LYS A 60 -11.63 -8.25 -7.63
CA LYS A 60 -12.90 -7.92 -8.29
C LYS A 60 -13.74 -7.09 -7.36
N ASP A 61 -14.23 -5.99 -7.89
CA ASP A 61 -15.20 -5.13 -7.23
C ASP A 61 -16.60 -5.55 -7.67
N HIS A 62 -17.44 -5.96 -6.72
CA HIS A 62 -18.82 -6.39 -6.96
C HIS A 62 -19.82 -5.29 -6.62
N THR A 63 -19.38 -4.06 -6.38
CA THR A 63 -20.29 -2.94 -6.15
C THR A 63 -21.24 -2.80 -7.34
N VAL A 64 -22.52 -3.06 -7.08
CA VAL A 64 -23.59 -2.80 -8.05
C VAL A 64 -23.68 -1.29 -8.21
N PRO A 65 -23.66 -0.74 -9.44
CA PRO A 65 -23.87 0.68 -9.65
C PRO A 65 -25.27 1.06 -9.14
N ASP A 66 -25.33 1.65 -7.95
CA ASP A 66 -26.57 2.23 -7.45
C ASP A 66 -26.89 3.50 -8.27
N PRO A 67 -28.05 3.59 -8.93
CA PRO A 67 -28.44 4.77 -9.71
C PRO A 67 -28.40 6.10 -8.93
N GLY A 68 -28.43 6.05 -7.59
CA GLY A 68 -28.35 7.22 -6.72
C GLY A 68 -26.98 7.51 -6.11
N ALA A 69 -26.03 6.58 -6.17
CA ALA A 69 -24.69 6.72 -5.58
C ALA A 69 -23.67 7.21 -6.62
N PRO A 70 -22.61 7.93 -6.21
CA PRO A 70 -21.50 8.23 -7.10
C PRO A 70 -20.91 6.93 -7.62
N THR A 71 -20.87 6.76 -8.94
CA THR A 71 -20.28 5.60 -9.59
C THR A 71 -18.82 5.45 -9.12
N THR A 72 -18.46 4.27 -8.61
CA THR A 72 -17.07 3.96 -8.21
C THR A 72 -16.14 4.26 -9.39
N ALA A 73 -15.25 5.23 -9.20
CA ALA A 73 -14.35 5.66 -10.27
C ALA A 73 -13.37 4.53 -10.64
N PRO A 74 -12.96 4.42 -11.92
CA PRO A 74 -11.83 3.58 -12.28
C PRO A 74 -10.63 4.00 -11.42
N LEU A 75 -10.01 3.07 -10.68
CA LEU A 75 -8.89 3.28 -9.75
C LEU A 75 -9.23 3.79 -8.33
N ALA A 76 -10.49 3.68 -7.90
CA ALA A 76 -10.90 4.06 -6.53
C ALA A 76 -10.25 3.20 -5.42
N HIS A 77 -9.86 1.96 -5.73
CA HIS A 77 -9.27 1.05 -4.75
C HIS A 77 -7.82 1.39 -4.45
N ARG A 78 -7.49 1.44 -3.15
CA ARG A 78 -6.13 1.63 -2.66
C ARG A 78 -5.41 0.28 -2.56
N ILE A 79 -4.38 0.10 -3.37
CA ILE A 79 -3.51 -1.08 -3.32
C ILE A 79 -2.32 -0.78 -2.41
N LYS A 80 -2.02 -1.66 -1.46
CA LYS A 80 -0.84 -1.53 -0.59
C LYS A 80 -0.09 -2.85 -0.53
N TRP A 81 1.19 -2.82 -0.88
CA TRP A 81 2.11 -3.93 -0.65
C TRP A 81 2.97 -3.66 0.58
N SER A 82 3.14 -4.67 1.43
CA SER A 82 3.96 -4.58 2.63
C SER A 82 4.78 -5.85 2.81
N HIS A 83 6.02 -5.69 3.23
CA HIS A 83 6.87 -6.79 3.67
C HIS A 83 6.64 -7.01 5.16
N VAL A 84 6.15 -8.20 5.51
CA VAL A 84 5.84 -8.59 6.89
C VAL A 84 6.91 -9.56 7.38
N THR A 85 7.52 -9.22 8.51
CA THR A 85 8.49 -10.05 9.25
C THR A 85 7.96 -10.30 10.67
N LYS A 86 8.65 -11.12 11.46
CA LYS A 86 8.25 -11.33 12.86
C LYS A 86 8.38 -10.06 13.69
N GLU A 87 9.32 -9.19 13.34
CA GLU A 87 9.70 -8.01 14.10
C GLU A 87 8.93 -6.76 13.67
N LYS A 88 8.65 -6.63 12.36
CA LYS A 88 8.02 -5.42 11.80
C LYS A 88 7.27 -5.66 10.50
N VAL A 89 6.38 -4.71 10.19
CA VAL A 89 5.73 -4.54 8.89
C VAL A 89 6.30 -3.29 8.23
N THR A 90 6.80 -3.41 7.00
CA THR A 90 7.33 -2.28 6.22
C THR A 90 6.55 -2.13 4.93
N THR A 91 6.01 -0.94 4.67
CA THR A 91 5.33 -0.65 3.39
C THR A 91 6.34 -0.66 2.24
N ILE A 92 6.03 -1.39 1.17
CA ILE A 92 6.81 -1.42 -0.06
C ILE A 92 6.35 -0.30 -0.98
N LEU A 93 5.05 -0.27 -1.26
CA LEU A 93 4.40 0.74 -2.09
C LEU A 93 2.92 0.89 -1.74
N VAL A 94 2.34 2.01 -2.15
CA VAL A 94 0.90 2.30 -2.14
C VAL A 94 0.51 2.82 -3.50
N ALA A 95 -0.59 2.33 -4.07
CA ALA A 95 -1.18 2.87 -5.29
C ALA A 95 -2.64 3.27 -5.07
N LEU A 96 -3.02 4.44 -5.56
CA LEU A 96 -4.36 5.01 -5.46
C LEU A 96 -4.52 6.08 -6.54
N GLU A 97 -5.68 6.14 -7.20
CA GLU A 97 -6.02 7.20 -8.17
C GLU A 97 -4.99 7.35 -9.33
N GLY A 98 -4.46 6.24 -9.80
CA GLY A 98 -3.48 6.20 -10.88
C GLY A 98 -2.05 6.54 -10.47
N GLN A 99 -1.83 6.90 -9.21
CA GLN A 99 -0.51 7.22 -8.67
C GLN A 99 0.06 6.04 -7.90
N VAL A 100 1.38 5.89 -7.93
CA VAL A 100 2.12 4.87 -7.17
C VAL A 100 3.21 5.56 -6.38
N LEU A 101 3.14 5.43 -5.05
CA LEU A 101 4.17 5.88 -4.12
C LEU A 101 4.99 4.67 -3.67
N ILE A 102 6.29 4.67 -3.97
CA ILE A 102 7.23 3.61 -3.60
C ILE A 102 8.08 4.11 -2.43
N THR A 103 8.22 3.27 -1.39
CA THR A 103 9.12 3.56 -0.27
C THR A 103 10.57 3.58 -0.76
N GLU A 104 11.37 4.55 -0.31
CA GLU A 104 12.74 4.82 -0.77
C GLU A 104 13.61 3.55 -0.92
N GLY A 105 13.59 2.67 0.09
CA GLY A 105 14.37 1.42 0.06
C GLY A 105 13.94 0.44 -1.03
N TYR A 106 12.82 0.62 -1.71
CA TYR A 106 12.33 -0.25 -2.78
C TYR A 106 12.34 0.43 -4.16
N LEU A 107 12.80 1.68 -4.26
CA LEU A 107 12.94 2.39 -5.54
C LEU A 107 13.75 1.55 -6.53
N ASP A 108 13.34 1.61 -7.79
CA ASP A 108 13.90 0.88 -8.95
C ASP A 108 13.84 -0.67 -8.87
N ARG A 109 13.40 -1.22 -7.74
CA ARG A 109 13.32 -2.67 -7.52
C ARG A 109 11.91 -3.21 -7.64
N VAL A 110 10.89 -2.38 -7.46
CA VAL A 110 9.49 -2.83 -7.46
C VAL A 110 8.62 -2.06 -8.44
N HIS A 111 7.63 -2.75 -8.99
CA HIS A 111 6.56 -2.13 -9.77
C HIS A 111 5.29 -2.98 -9.69
N LEU A 112 4.15 -2.31 -9.83
CA LEU A 112 2.89 -2.99 -10.10
C LEU A 112 2.87 -3.41 -11.57
N VAL A 113 2.41 -4.64 -11.85
CA VAL A 113 2.46 -5.22 -13.20
C VAL A 113 1.38 -4.62 -14.11
N GLY A 114 0.12 -4.65 -13.66
CA GLY A 114 -1.00 -4.16 -14.47
C GLY A 114 -1.41 -2.72 -14.19
N TYR A 115 -1.12 -2.18 -13.01
CA TYR A 115 -1.56 -0.84 -12.61
C TYR A 115 -0.77 0.27 -13.36
N PRO A 116 -1.41 1.35 -13.83
CA PRO A 116 -2.84 1.67 -13.73
C PRO A 116 -3.69 1.14 -14.89
N MET A 117 -3.09 0.55 -15.93
CA MET A 117 -3.81 0.15 -17.16
C MET A 117 -4.85 -0.95 -16.92
N THR A 118 -4.56 -1.87 -16.01
CA THR A 118 -5.45 -2.92 -15.52
C THR A 118 -5.58 -2.74 -14.02
N SER A 119 -6.54 -1.92 -13.59
CA SER A 119 -6.71 -1.51 -12.19
C SER A 119 -6.94 -2.68 -11.24
N THR A 120 -7.55 -3.77 -11.72
CA THR A 120 -7.83 -5.01 -10.99
C THR A 120 -6.62 -5.94 -10.85
N ASP A 121 -5.52 -5.67 -11.57
CA ASP A 121 -4.26 -6.39 -11.44
C ASP A 121 -3.33 -5.64 -10.48
N ALA A 122 -3.31 -6.14 -9.25
CA ALA A 122 -2.49 -5.65 -8.16
C ALA A 122 -1.17 -6.43 -8.00
N SER A 123 -0.77 -7.20 -9.02
CA SER A 123 0.44 -8.03 -8.95
C SER A 123 1.70 -7.18 -8.78
N LEU A 124 2.61 -7.64 -7.92
CA LEU A 124 3.87 -6.97 -7.62
C LEU A 124 5.02 -7.69 -8.31
N LYS A 125 5.80 -6.99 -9.11
CA LYS A 125 7.08 -7.48 -9.62
C LYS A 125 8.22 -6.87 -8.81
N ILE A 126 9.14 -7.72 -8.37
CA ILE A 126 10.33 -7.40 -7.60
C ILE A 126 11.54 -7.84 -8.42
N SER A 127 12.44 -6.91 -8.71
CA SER A 127 13.69 -7.13 -9.41
C SER A 127 14.84 -6.82 -8.45
N GLU A 128 15.78 -7.74 -8.28
CA GLU A 128 16.98 -7.45 -7.51
C GLU A 128 17.93 -6.61 -8.38
N ALA A 129 18.19 -5.36 -7.98
CA ALA A 129 19.25 -4.57 -8.58
C ALA A 129 20.59 -5.23 -8.21
N ALA A 130 21.38 -5.62 -9.21
CA ALA A 130 22.75 -6.05 -8.99
C ALA A 130 23.50 -4.95 -8.23
N VAL A 131 24.29 -5.34 -7.25
CA VAL A 131 25.26 -4.46 -6.58
C VAL A 131 26.13 -3.86 -7.67
N GLN A 132 26.12 -2.53 -7.79
CA GLN A 132 27.03 -1.79 -8.65
C GLN A 132 28.20 -1.26 -7.83
#